data_AF-A0A3N5J1B4-F1
#
_entry.id   AF-A0A3N5J1B4-F1
#
_cell.length_a   1.000
_cell.length_b   1.000
_cell.length_c   1.000
_cell.angle_alpha   90.00
_cell.angle_beta   90.00
_cell.angle_gamma   90.00
#
_symmetry.space_group_name_H-M   'P 1'
#
loop_
_entity.id
_entity.type
_entity.pdbx_description
1 polymer ?
#
loop_
_entity_poly.entity_id
_entity_poly.type
_entity_poly.pdbx_seq_one_letter_code
_entity_poly.pdbx_strand_id
1 'polypeptide(L)'
;MLNELAVAKPRHWTGANALGSIAGTLRMGTGQFFAHFDEDNDGTVAVSETVIPGLADHLTMPHSHIGMLFADDVAKQVAAFLREGRFQRP
;
A
#
# COMPACT_ATOMS: atom_id res chain seq x y z
N MET A 1 -33.64 -0.37 1.63
CA MET A 1 -32.45 0.06 2.41
C MET A 1 -31.51 -1.12 2.71
N LEU A 2 -31.33 -2.07 1.79
CA LEU A 2 -30.37 -3.20 1.92
C LEU A 2 -29.63 -3.49 0.60
N ASN A 3 -29.84 -2.68 -0.45
CA ASN A 3 -29.36 -2.97 -1.81
C ASN A 3 -28.03 -2.28 -2.17
N GLU A 4 -27.43 -1.51 -1.26
CA GLU A 4 -26.17 -0.80 -1.51
C GLU A 4 -24.91 -1.59 -1.09
N LEU A 5 -25.06 -2.76 -0.45
CA LEU A 5 -23.93 -3.48 0.15
C LEU A 5 -23.34 -4.62 -0.70
N ALA A 6 -23.80 -4.84 -1.93
CA ALA A 6 -23.39 -6.00 -2.73
C ALA A 6 -22.79 -5.70 -4.11
N VAL A 7 -22.59 -4.44 -4.48
CA VAL A 7 -21.85 -4.12 -5.71
C VAL A 7 -20.39 -3.94 -5.32
N ALA A 8 -19.58 -4.98 -5.55
CA ALA A 8 -18.14 -4.87 -5.48
C ALA A 8 -17.72 -3.73 -6.44
N LYS A 9 -17.29 -2.60 -5.87
CA LYS A 9 -16.71 -1.54 -6.69
C LYS A 9 -15.46 -2.12 -7.35
N PRO A 10 -15.28 -1.96 -8.66
CA PRO A 10 -14.06 -2.43 -9.32
C PRO A 10 -12.87 -1.81 -8.60
N ARG A 11 -11.88 -2.65 -8.26
CA ARG A 11 -10.61 -2.23 -7.66
C ARG A 11 -9.76 -1.57 -8.75
N HIS A 12 -10.19 -0.41 -9.24
CA HIS A 12 -9.53 0.36 -10.29
C HIS A 12 -9.60 1.84 -9.93
N TRP A 13 -8.45 2.49 -9.87
CA TRP A 13 -8.39 3.93 -9.65
C TRP A 13 -8.63 4.68 -10.96
N THR A 14 -9.69 5.47 -11.00
CA THR A 14 -10.07 6.32 -12.15
C THR A 14 -10.24 7.80 -11.75
N GLY A 15 -9.73 8.18 -10.59
CA GLY A 15 -9.81 9.55 -10.09
C GLY A 15 -8.94 10.52 -10.88
N ALA A 16 -9.26 11.81 -10.80
CA ALA A 16 -8.51 12.86 -11.48
C ALA A 16 -7.09 13.08 -10.93
N ASN A 17 -6.85 12.69 -9.67
CA ASN A 17 -5.54 12.79 -9.03
C ASN A 17 -4.76 11.50 -9.22
N ALA A 18 -3.44 11.60 -9.37
CA ALA A 18 -2.55 10.45 -9.33
C ALA A 18 -2.63 9.75 -7.96
N LEU A 19 -2.71 8.41 -7.96
CA LEU A 19 -2.65 7.59 -6.75
C LEU A 19 -1.33 6.83 -6.73
N GLY A 20 -0.58 6.99 -5.64
CA GLY A 20 0.63 6.22 -5.35
C GLY A 20 0.39 5.31 -4.15
N SER A 21 1.01 4.13 -4.16
CA SER A 21 0.88 3.14 -3.09
C SER A 21 2.26 2.68 -2.62
N ILE A 22 2.54 2.81 -1.32
CA ILE A 22 3.74 2.27 -0.68
C ILE A 22 3.33 1.06 0.15
N ALA A 23 4.00 -0.07 -0.06
CA ALA A 23 3.74 -1.33 0.62
C ALA A 23 4.94 -1.76 1.47
N GLY A 24 4.68 -2.18 2.70
CA GLY A 24 5.70 -2.75 3.56
C GLY A 24 5.97 -4.23 3.24
N THR A 25 7.20 -4.69 3.49
CA THR A 25 7.58 -6.12 3.30
C THR A 25 8.17 -6.76 4.57
N LEU A 26 8.20 -6.03 5.69
CA LEU A 26 8.79 -6.52 6.93
C LEU A 26 7.70 -7.02 7.90
N ARG A 27 7.73 -8.33 8.15
CA ARG A 27 6.74 -9.06 8.96
C ARG A 27 6.99 -8.89 10.46
N MET A 28 6.90 -7.67 10.99
CA MET A 28 7.08 -7.36 12.41
C MET A 28 5.83 -6.74 13.04
N GLY A 29 5.18 -7.47 13.97
CA GLY A 29 4.00 -7.04 14.73
C GLY A 29 3.32 -8.22 15.44
N THR A 30 2.56 -7.96 16.50
CA THR A 30 1.86 -8.99 17.32
C THR A 30 0.69 -9.67 16.59
N GLY A 31 0.44 -9.34 15.32
CA GLY A 31 -0.62 -9.89 14.46
C GLY A 31 -0.27 -11.21 13.76
N GLN A 32 0.84 -11.87 14.09
CA GLN A 32 1.31 -13.13 13.47
C GLN A 32 0.34 -14.33 13.59
N PHE A 33 -0.85 -14.16 14.19
CA PHE A 33 -1.82 -15.23 14.41
C PHE A 33 -3.03 -15.25 13.45
N PHE A 34 -3.20 -14.28 12.54
CA PHE A 34 -4.45 -14.18 11.77
C PHE A 34 -4.37 -14.27 10.23
N ALA A 35 -3.20 -14.41 9.63
CA ALA A 35 -3.12 -14.69 8.18
C ALA A 35 -1.85 -15.45 7.82
N HIS A 36 -2.00 -16.61 7.18
CA HIS A 36 -0.91 -17.28 6.48
C HIS A 36 -0.70 -16.53 5.17
N PHE A 37 0.31 -15.66 5.13
CA PHE A 37 0.71 -15.00 3.89
C PHE A 37 1.73 -15.87 3.17
N ASP A 38 1.37 -16.30 1.95
CA ASP A 38 2.26 -16.98 0.99
C ASP A 38 3.08 -15.98 0.15
N GLU A 39 2.96 -14.69 0.45
CA GLU A 39 3.61 -13.58 -0.26
C GLU A 39 4.20 -12.54 0.69
N ASP A 40 4.96 -11.58 0.13
CA ASP A 40 5.50 -10.44 0.87
C ASP A 40 4.37 -9.63 1.52
N ASN A 41 4.59 -9.22 2.77
CA ASN A 41 3.60 -8.50 3.57
C ASN A 41 4.29 -7.71 4.70
N ASP A 42 3.59 -6.73 5.22
CA ASP A 42 4.06 -5.85 6.28
C ASP A 42 3.66 -6.33 7.70
N GLY A 43 3.20 -7.57 7.81
CA GLY A 43 2.63 -8.16 9.03
C GLY A 43 1.13 -7.90 9.22
N THR A 44 0.45 -7.21 8.28
CA THR A 44 -1.00 -6.98 8.31
C THR A 44 -1.65 -7.05 6.92
N VAL A 45 -0.98 -6.53 5.90
CA VAL A 45 -1.46 -6.42 4.51
C VAL A 45 -0.45 -7.06 3.57
N ALA A 46 -0.94 -7.87 2.64
CA ALA A 46 -0.12 -8.42 1.56
C ALA A 46 0.23 -7.36 0.50
N VAL A 47 1.40 -7.48 -0.11
CA VAL A 47 1.81 -6.57 -1.18
C VAL A 47 0.80 -6.60 -2.34
N SER A 48 0.30 -7.76 -2.75
CA SER A 48 -0.70 -7.85 -3.83
C SER A 48 -1.97 -7.04 -3.55
N GLU A 49 -2.40 -6.94 -2.29
CA GLU A 49 -3.58 -6.17 -1.89
C GLU A 49 -3.41 -4.67 -2.08
N THR A 50 -2.16 -4.19 -2.04
CA THR A 50 -1.82 -2.77 -2.24
C THR A 50 -1.64 -2.38 -3.71
N VAL A 51 -1.65 -3.37 -4.62
CA VAL A 51 -1.59 -3.15 -6.07
C VAL A 51 -3.01 -2.91 -6.58
N ILE A 52 -3.30 -1.64 -6.86
CA ILE A 52 -4.57 -1.20 -7.41
C ILE A 52 -4.34 -0.87 -8.90
N PRO A 53 -5.06 -1.49 -9.85
CA PRO A 53 -5.10 -1.01 -11.22
C PRO A 53 -5.29 0.51 -11.28
N GLY A 54 -4.60 1.20 -12.20
CA GLY A 54 -4.70 2.66 -12.36
C GLY A 54 -3.86 3.49 -11.38
N LEU A 55 -3.02 2.85 -10.55
CA LEU A 55 -1.96 3.55 -9.81
C LEU A 55 -1.00 4.26 -10.77
N ALA A 56 -0.56 5.45 -10.38
CA ALA A 56 0.51 6.16 -11.07
C ALA A 56 1.88 5.54 -10.76
N ASP A 57 2.07 5.05 -9.52
CA ASP A 57 3.27 4.31 -9.12
C ASP A 57 2.99 3.42 -7.90
N HIS A 58 3.83 2.39 -7.72
CA HIS A 58 3.80 1.46 -6.60
C HIS A 58 5.24 1.19 -6.14
N LEU A 59 5.48 1.23 -4.82
CA LEU A 59 6.80 1.02 -4.24
C LEU A 59 6.70 0.08 -3.04
N THR A 60 7.59 -0.91 -2.98
CA THR A 60 7.78 -1.76 -1.81
C THR A 60 8.94 -1.25 -0.96
N MET A 61 8.82 -1.30 0.36
CA MET A 61 9.85 -0.87 1.30
C MET A 61 9.94 -1.83 2.51
N PRO A 62 11.14 -2.05 3.08
CA PRO A 62 11.36 -3.05 4.13
C PRO A 62 10.93 -2.58 5.52
N HIS A 63 9.66 -2.17 5.65
CA HIS A 63 9.04 -1.70 6.90
C HIS A 63 7.80 -2.52 7.24
N SER A 64 7.49 -2.61 8.53
CA SER A 64 6.23 -3.19 8.97
C SER A 64 5.08 -2.20 8.84
N HIS A 65 3.85 -2.69 8.94
CA HIS A 65 2.64 -1.89 8.72
C HIS A 65 2.66 -0.58 9.51
N ILE A 66 2.90 -0.68 10.83
CA ILE A 66 2.99 0.48 11.72
C ILE A 66 4.36 1.16 11.61
N GLY A 67 5.43 0.41 11.31
CA GLY A 67 6.77 0.97 11.13
C GLY A 67 6.84 2.02 10.03
N MET A 68 6.09 1.83 8.94
CA MET A 68 6.02 2.79 7.82
C MET A 68 5.61 4.21 8.25
N LEU A 69 4.75 4.34 9.26
CA LEU A 69 4.28 5.65 9.74
C LEU A 69 5.38 6.50 10.36
N PHE A 70 6.46 5.87 10.84
CA PHE A 70 7.56 6.55 11.54
C PHE A 70 8.87 6.55 10.74
N ALA A 71 8.86 5.96 9.54
CA ALA A 71 10.06 5.77 8.73
C ALA A 71 10.37 7.02 7.87
N ASP A 72 11.55 7.61 8.07
CA ASP A 72 12.03 8.80 7.34
C ASP A 72 12.11 8.58 5.82
N ASP A 73 12.60 7.42 5.41
CA ASP A 73 12.68 7.03 4.01
C ASP A 73 11.30 6.90 3.36
N VAL A 74 10.29 6.38 4.07
CA VAL A 74 8.89 6.37 3.59
C VAL A 74 8.38 7.81 3.41
N ALA A 75 8.61 8.69 4.39
CA ALA A 75 8.20 10.09 4.29
C ALA A 75 8.85 10.81 3.10
N LYS A 76 10.12 10.52 2.80
CA LYS A 76 10.83 11.04 1.61
C LYS A 76 10.17 10.56 0.32
N GLN A 77 9.77 9.30 0.23
CA GLN A 77 9.08 8.74 -0.94
C GLN A 77 7.71 9.38 -1.15
N VAL A 78 6.94 9.57 -0.08
CA VAL A 78 5.66 10.30 -0.15
C VAL A 78 5.88 11.72 -0.66
N ALA A 79 6.86 12.43 -0.11
CA ALA A 79 7.16 13.79 -0.55
C ALA A 79 7.62 13.86 -2.01
N ALA A 80 8.38 12.87 -2.48
CA ALA A 80 8.76 12.75 -3.89
C ALA A 80 7.56 12.52 -4.80
N PHE A 81 6.68 11.58 -4.44
CA PHE A 81 5.46 11.29 -5.19
C PHE A 81 4.55 12.52 -5.30
N LEU A 82 4.36 13.25 -4.20
CA LEU A 82 3.54 14.47 -4.21
C LEU A 82 4.11 15.57 -5.11
N ARG A 83 5.44 15.63 -5.30
CA ARG A 83 6.10 16.61 -6.17
C ARG A 83 6.15 16.17 -7.63
N GLU A 84 6.40 14.89 -7.88
CA GLU A 84 6.79 14.38 -9.20
C GLU A 84 5.77 13.40 -9.82
N GLY A 85 4.77 12.96 -9.06
CA GLY A 85 3.80 11.94 -9.46
C GLY A 85 4.37 10.52 -9.53
N ARG A 86 5.58 10.29 -8.99
CA ARG A 86 6.26 8.98 -8.93
C ARG A 86 7.19 8.89 -7.73
N PHE A 87 7.46 7.67 -7.29
CA PHE A 87 8.44 7.42 -6.23
C PHE A 87 9.87 7.52 -6.77
N GLN A 88 10.81 7.86 -5.90
CA GLN A 88 12.24 7.87 -6.21
C GLN A 88 12.80 6.49 -5.92
N ARG A 89 12.82 5.62 -6.94
CA ARG A 89 13.44 4.31 -6.83
C ARG A 89 14.97 4.47 -6.68
N PRO A 90 15.61 3.71 -5.79
CA PRO A 90 17.07 3.62 -5.77
C PRO A 90 17.63 3.07 -7.09
#